data_AF-A0A0L0API5-F1
#
_entry.id   AF-A0A0L0API5-F1
#
_cell.length_a   1.000
_cell.length_b   1.000
_cell.length_c   1.000
_cell.angle_alpha   90.00
_cell.angle_beta   90.00
_cell.angle_gamma   90.00
#
_symmetry.space_group_name_H-M   'P 1'
#
loop_
_entity.id
_entity.type
_entity.pdbx_description
1 polymer ?
#
loop_
_entity_poly.entity_id
_entity_poly.type
_entity_poly.pdbx_seq_one_letter_code
_entity_poly.pdbx_strand_id
1 'polypeptide(L)' 'MEKIYLGNNVYDIGLSDGSFFAQPSEGNRISGSTLEELAESLASLHHFSCEEILDAIMDTF' A
#
# COMPACT_ATOMS: atom_id res chain seq x y z
N MET A 1 11.96 -3.22 4.63
CA MET A 1 10.57 -3.38 4.17
C MET A 1 9.73 -2.98 5.35
N GLU A 2 8.88 -1.98 5.16
CA GLU A 2 7.99 -1.46 6.20
C GLU A 2 6.64 -2.15 6.10
N LYS A 3 5.86 -2.13 7.19
CA LYS A 3 4.55 -2.79 7.25
C LYS A 3 3.44 -1.81 7.57
N ILE A 4 2.41 -1.78 6.72
CA ILE A 4 1.18 -1.06 7.01
C ILE A 4 0.05 -2.02 7.36
N TYR A 5 -0.87 -1.55 8.18
CA TYR A 5 -2.04 -2.28 8.64
C TYR A 5 -3.29 -1.58 8.10
N LEU A 6 -3.99 -2.24 7.16
CA LEU A 6 -5.22 -1.75 6.56
C LEU A 6 -6.37 -2.65 7.01
N GLY A 7 -7.02 -2.25 8.11
CA GLY A 7 -8.04 -3.06 8.78
C GLY A 7 -7.45 -4.39 9.29
N ASN A 8 -7.96 -5.51 8.77
CA ASN A 8 -7.46 -6.85 9.10
C ASN A 8 -6.32 -7.34 8.19
N ASN A 9 -5.92 -6.53 7.22
CA ASN A 9 -4.88 -6.89 6.25
C ASN A 9 -3.55 -6.23 6.60
N VAL A 10 -2.46 -6.97 6.40
CA VAL A 10 -1.08 -6.49 6.59
C VAL A 10 -0.38 -6.50 5.25
N TYR A 11 0.28 -5.39 4.91
CA TYR A 11 1.04 -5.24 3.67
C TYR A 11 2.49 -4.91 3.99
N ASP A 12 3.40 -5.66 3.38
CA ASP A 12 4.79 -5.25 3.24
C ASP A 12 4.87 -4.20 2.12
N ILE A 13 5.30 -3.00 2.45
CA ILE A 13 5.45 -1.89 1.51
C ILE A 13 6.92 -1.58 1.24
N GLY A 14 7.18 -1.07 0.04
CA GLY A 14 8.51 -0.63 -0.34
C GLY A 14 8.59 -0.05 -1.74
N LEU A 15 9.81 0.30 -2.13
CA LEU A 15 10.16 0.77 -3.47
C LEU A 15 11.06 -0.28 -4.13
N SER A 16 10.70 -0.73 -5.34
CA SER A 16 11.47 -1.69 -6.13
C SER A 16 11.47 -1.23 -7.58
N ASP A 17 12.65 -1.17 -8.19
CA ASP A 17 12.83 -0.81 -9.62
C ASP A 17 12.11 0.48 -10.06
N GLY A 18 12.02 1.46 -9.16
CA GLY A 18 11.36 2.75 -9.42
C GLY A 18 9.84 2.75 -9.25
N SER A 19 9.24 1.67 -8.74
CA SER A 19 7.81 1.59 -8.43
C SER A 19 7.56 1.22 -6.98
N PHE A 20 6.57 1.90 -6.38
CA PHE A 20 6.07 1.56 -5.06
C PHE A 20 5.27 0.26 -5.13
N PHE A 21 5.29 -0.51 -4.06
CA PHE A 21 4.49 -1.72 -3.97
C PHE A 21 3.95 -1.95 -2.56
N ALA A 22 2.85 -2.71 -2.53
CA ALA A 22 2.27 -3.29 -1.33
C ALA A 22 2.05 -4.79 -1.60
N GLN A 23 2.63 -5.64 -0.77
CA GLN A 23 2.54 -7.09 -0.87
C GLN A 23 1.86 -7.64 0.39
N PRO A 24 0.65 -8.20 0.29
CA PRO A 24 0.03 -8.91 1.41
C PRO A 24 0.74 -10.25 1.65
N SER A 25 0.60 -10.80 2.86
CA SER A 25 1.14 -12.13 3.18
C SER A 25 0.56 -13.25 2.31
N GLU A 26 -0.70 -13.09 1.89
CA GLU A 26 -1.37 -13.97 0.93
C GLU A 26 -1.98 -13.12 -0.19
N GLY A 27 -1.72 -13.47 -1.44
CA GLY A 27 -2.27 -12.80 -2.61
C GLY A 27 -1.22 -12.11 -3.50
N ASN A 28 -1.72 -11.27 -4.40
CA ASN A 28 -0.92 -10.64 -5.44
C ASN A 28 -0.30 -9.32 -4.97
N ARG A 29 0.91 -9.05 -5.47
CA ARG A 29 1.57 -7.74 -5.33
C ARG A 29 0.74 -6.65 -5.99
N ILE A 30 0.55 -5.54 -5.29
CA ILE A 30 -0.02 -4.31 -5.83
C ILE A 30 1.14 -3.34 -6.04
N SER A 31 1.15 -2.65 -7.17
CA SER A 31 2.25 -1.74 -7.55
C SER A 31 1.70 -0.43 -8.07
N GLY A 32 2.40 0.67 -7.83
CA GLY A 32 2.11 2.00 -8.35
C GLY A 32 3.39 2.73 -8.72
N SER A 33 3.35 3.59 -9.74
CA SER A 33 4.48 4.43 -10.12
C SER A 33 4.72 5.55 -9.11
N THR A 34 3.65 5.95 -8.41
CA THR A 34 3.69 6.88 -7.27
C THR A 34 3.02 6.25 -6.04
N LEU A 35 3.15 6.90 -4.88
CA LEU A 35 2.46 6.49 -3.66
C LEU A 35 0.95 6.64 -3.81
N GLU A 36 0.48 7.68 -4.50
CA GLU A 36 -0.92 7.93 -4.80
C GLU A 36 -1.52 6.82 -5.66
N GLU A 37 -0.84 6.40 -6.74
CA GLU A 37 -1.31 5.27 -7.56
C GLU A 37 -1.40 3.96 -6.77
N LEU A 38 -0.44 3.73 -5.86
CA LEU A 38 -0.46 2.57 -4.97
C LEU A 38 -1.65 2.66 -3.98
N ALA A 39 -1.87 3.83 -3.39
CA ALA A 39 -2.96 4.07 -2.45
C ALA A 39 -4.34 3.98 -3.12
N GLU A 40 -4.50 4.50 -4.34
CA GLU A 40 -5.72 4.33 -5.14
C GLU A 40 -6.00 2.85 -5.42
N SER A 41 -4.97 2.10 -5.79
CA SER A 41 -5.08 0.66 -6.03
C SER A 41 -5.52 -0.09 -4.76
N LEU A 42 -4.95 0.24 -3.60
CA LEU A 42 -5.33 -0.31 -2.31
C LEU A 42 -6.75 0.11 -1.88
N ALA A 43 -7.12 1.37 -2.12
CA ALA A 43 -8.45 1.91 -1.81
C ALA A 43 -9.54 1.16 -2.58
N SER A 44 -9.28 0.87 -3.87
CA SER A 44 -10.18 0.09 -4.72
C SER A 44 -10.45 -1.33 -4.20
N LEU A 45 -9.51 -1.89 -3.42
CA LEU A 45 -9.61 -3.24 -2.86
C LEU A 45 -10.24 -3.28 -1.47
N HIS A 46 -10.11 -2.22 -0.66
CA HIS A 46 -10.37 -2.31 0.79
C HIS A 46 -11.48 -1.42 1.35
N HIS A 47 -12.25 -0.69 0.53
CA HIS A 47 -13.25 0.28 1.01
C HIS A 47 -12.67 1.39 1.92
N PHE A 48 -11.35 1.57 1.94
CA PHE A 48 -10.68 2.71 2.58
C PHE A 48 -10.56 3.86 1.58
N SER A 49 -10.45 5.09 2.09
CA SER A 49 -10.10 6.23 1.25
C SER A 49 -8.61 6.21 0.87
N CYS A 50 -8.29 6.85 -0.25
CA CYS A 50 -6.90 7.00 -0.69
C CYS A 50 -6.07 7.79 0.34
N GLU A 51 -6.65 8.83 0.96
CA GLU A 51 -6.02 9.64 1.99
C GLU A 51 -5.63 8.81 3.23
N GLU A 52 -6.55 7.99 3.75
CA GLU A 52 -6.25 7.12 4.91
C GLU A 52 -5.10 6.13 4.63
N ILE A 53 -5.02 5.62 3.39
CA ILE A 53 -3.96 4.70 3.00
C ILE A 53 -2.63 5.44 2.83
N LEU A 54 -2.64 6.63 2.23
CA LEU A 54 -1.45 7.47 2.12
C LEU A 54 -0.90 7.83 3.49
N ASP A 55 -1.76 8.25 4.43
CA ASP A 55 -1.36 8.55 5.80
C ASP A 55 -0.72 7.33 6.46
N ALA A 56 -1.33 6.15 6.33
CA ALA A 56 -0.76 4.90 6.88
C ALA A 56 0.60 4.54 6.27
N ILE A 57 0.79 4.78 4.97
CA ILE A 57 2.08 4.57 4.29
C ILE A 57 3.10 5.62 4.71
N MET A 58 2.70 6.88 4.87
CA MET A 58 3.62 7.95 5.27
C MET A 58 4.05 7.82 6.74
N ASP A 59 3.17 7.35 7.63
CA ASP A 59 3.50 7.09 9.03
C ASP A 59 4.52 5.97 9.23
N THR A 60 4.81 5.19 8.18
CA THR A 60 5.78 4.09 8.21
C THR A 60 7.17 4.47 7.67
N PHE A 61 7.34 5.65 7.05
CA PHE A 61 8.63 6.14 6.52
C PHE A 61 9.24 7.23 7.43
#